data_AF-Q6CBR8-F1
#
_entry.id   AF-Q6CBR8-F1
#
_cell.length_a   1.000
_cell.length_b   1.000
_cell.length_c   1.000
_cell.angle_alpha   90.00
_cell.angle_beta   90.00
_cell.angle_gamma   90.00
#
_symmetry.space_group_name_H-M   'P 1'
#
loop_
_entity.id
_entity.type
_entity.pdbx_description
1 polymer ?
#
loop_
_entity_poly.entity_id
_entity_poly.type
_entity_poly.pdbx_seq_one_letter_code
_entity_poly.pdbx_strand_id
1 'polypeptide(L)'
;MKAFSTLTAVLLALVALLSFASAESFDIKYSVQDKALITPKSHPSLFSFTGRWYKRRDTFIASNWPGTYVSALVYGKNVTLILKPLNTGKVTNHKFSYSIDKGRIQEAAIQEYDSGISSTLELTLSVPETSQPDKNVLVPRLLTIYSHAETPLRLHGLYMGNVVINEGKNWAETQHDIPRIEFVSNYNTSLATPNIFKELAFTVPEQLGVHHSHVTADICLAPDCYPNKYAMMEQYFYFHYFDGVRPKRGVDPKPAFFQFDREDVFLPLNEPQVIVVDIGDMDMKKNIDLVTFGEDFKKFLASIMVQAYHNINHIFVLVKPGRYEQATYKAIEEIPSSRITPVYYARETPDWWKGFMCSNVIPATGKPFPYDSLCGNKSFTFSTKGVLGHSNVWIMLAGIIAISGGGFYFIKKRGGIYQGLPVSKQDK
;
A
#
# COMPACT_ATOMS: atom_id res chain seq x y z
N MET A 1 -36.51 -65.90 -1.36
CA MET A 1 -35.43 -64.88 -1.22
C MET A 1 -35.88 -63.49 -1.68
N LYS A 2 -36.92 -62.89 -1.05
CA LYS A 2 -37.32 -61.48 -1.27
C LYS A 2 -37.79 -60.76 0.02
N ALA A 3 -37.69 -61.41 1.18
CA ALA A 3 -38.15 -60.84 2.46
C ALA A 3 -37.02 -60.29 3.33
N PHE A 4 -35.75 -60.43 2.93
CA PHE A 4 -34.59 -59.99 3.71
C PHE A 4 -34.08 -58.59 3.33
N SER A 5 -34.50 -58.00 2.21
CA SER A 5 -34.01 -56.68 1.76
C SER A 5 -34.87 -55.51 2.25
N THR A 6 -36.12 -55.75 2.65
CA THR A 6 -37.02 -54.70 3.16
C THR A 6 -36.78 -54.40 4.63
N LEU A 7 -36.38 -55.40 5.44
CA LEU A 7 -36.11 -55.20 6.86
C LEU A 7 -34.82 -54.38 7.09
N THR A 8 -33.80 -54.55 6.24
CA THR A 8 -32.54 -53.79 6.33
C THR A 8 -32.72 -52.33 5.91
N ALA A 9 -33.55 -52.07 4.89
CA ALA A 9 -33.85 -50.71 4.45
C ALA A 9 -34.66 -49.92 5.49
N VAL A 10 -35.59 -50.57 6.18
CA VAL A 10 -36.37 -49.95 7.27
C VAL A 10 -35.50 -49.72 8.51
N LEU A 11 -34.58 -50.63 8.84
CA LEU A 11 -33.66 -50.44 9.97
C LEU A 11 -32.63 -49.33 9.71
N LEU A 12 -32.10 -49.21 8.48
CA LEU A 12 -31.22 -48.10 8.10
C LEU A 12 -31.97 -46.74 8.06
N ALA A 13 -33.23 -46.72 7.62
CA ALA A 13 -34.05 -45.52 7.66
C ALA A 13 -34.40 -45.11 9.11
N LEU A 14 -34.64 -46.07 10.01
CA LEU A 14 -34.87 -45.79 11.43
C LEU A 14 -33.60 -45.30 12.15
N VAL A 15 -32.44 -45.88 11.84
CA VAL A 15 -31.14 -45.42 12.39
C VAL A 15 -30.79 -44.04 11.83
N ALA A 16 -31.07 -43.76 10.56
CA ALA A 16 -30.92 -42.42 10.00
C ALA A 16 -31.88 -41.41 10.67
N LEU A 17 -33.15 -41.76 10.87
CA LEU A 17 -34.13 -40.89 11.54
C LEU A 17 -33.82 -40.67 13.03
N LEU A 18 -33.25 -41.65 13.73
CA LEU A 18 -32.77 -41.50 15.11
C LEU A 18 -31.45 -40.72 15.21
N SER A 19 -30.67 -40.63 14.14
CA SER A 19 -29.43 -39.85 14.09
C SER A 19 -29.65 -38.36 13.80
N PHE A 20 -30.85 -37.96 13.37
CA PHE A 20 -31.20 -36.55 13.10
C PHE A 20 -32.04 -35.90 14.22
N ALA A 21 -32.32 -36.61 15.31
CA ALA A 21 -33.18 -36.12 16.40
C ALA A 21 -32.42 -35.65 17.66
N SER A 22 -31.10 -35.42 17.60
CA SER A 22 -30.32 -35.00 18.79
C SER A 22 -29.33 -33.86 18.55
N ALA A 23 -29.67 -32.88 17.71
CA ALA A 23 -28.87 -31.66 17.56
C ALA A 23 -29.68 -30.37 17.81
N GLU A 24 -30.81 -30.45 18.51
CA GLU A 24 -31.66 -29.27 18.83
C GLU A 24 -31.49 -28.72 20.25
N SER A 25 -30.48 -29.19 20.99
CA SER A 25 -30.05 -28.50 22.21
C SER A 25 -28.53 -28.41 22.25
N PHE A 26 -27.98 -27.36 21.65
CA PHE A 26 -26.66 -26.89 22.07
C PHE A 26 -26.73 -26.63 23.58
N ASP A 27 -25.88 -27.31 24.36
CA ASP A 27 -25.83 -27.17 25.82
C ASP A 27 -25.60 -25.68 26.14
N ILE A 28 -26.49 -25.06 26.93
CA ILE A 28 -26.49 -23.62 27.29
C ILE A 28 -25.16 -23.18 27.94
N LYS A 29 -24.34 -24.15 28.37
CA LYS A 29 -22.97 -23.95 28.86
C LYS A 29 -22.01 -23.44 27.77
N TYR A 30 -22.35 -23.61 26.50
CA TYR A 30 -21.63 -23.05 25.35
C TYR A 30 -22.39 -21.84 24.81
N SER A 31 -22.50 -20.76 25.59
CA SER A 31 -22.97 -19.50 25.02
C SER A 31 -21.98 -19.05 23.95
N VAL A 32 -22.37 -19.14 22.68
CA VAL A 32 -21.63 -18.51 21.59
C VAL A 32 -21.64 -17.02 21.92
N GLN A 33 -20.49 -16.47 22.30
CA GLN A 33 -20.39 -15.04 22.61
C GLN A 33 -20.85 -14.25 21.39
N ASP A 34 -21.65 -13.20 21.59
CA ASP A 34 -22.16 -12.35 20.49
C ASP A 34 -21.03 -11.65 19.71
N LYS A 35 -19.83 -11.61 20.29
CA LYS A 35 -18.62 -11.04 19.67
C LYS A 35 -17.49 -12.06 19.68
N ALA A 36 -16.70 -12.06 18.61
CA ALA A 36 -15.48 -12.84 18.49
C ALA A 36 -14.26 -11.90 18.34
N LEU A 37 -13.15 -12.24 19.00
CA LEU A 37 -11.87 -11.58 18.75
C LEU A 37 -11.26 -12.13 17.47
N ILE A 38 -11.19 -11.29 16.45
CA ILE A 38 -10.56 -11.61 15.19
C ILE A 38 -9.20 -10.92 15.14
N THR A 39 -8.13 -11.70 15.08
CA THR A 39 -6.76 -11.21 14.95
C THR A 39 -6.18 -11.56 13.58
N PRO A 40 -5.20 -10.78 13.07
CA PRO A 40 -4.49 -11.15 11.84
C PRO A 40 -3.74 -12.49 11.93
N LYS A 41 -3.51 -13.02 13.14
CA LYS A 41 -2.94 -14.36 13.34
C LYS A 41 -3.99 -15.47 13.19
N SER A 42 -5.18 -15.25 13.74
CA SER A 42 -6.28 -16.23 13.70
C SER A 42 -7.03 -16.27 12.37
N HIS A 43 -7.14 -15.11 11.71
CA HIS A 43 -7.92 -14.92 10.48
C HIS A 43 -7.13 -14.02 9.51
N PRO A 44 -5.93 -14.45 9.08
CA PRO A 44 -5.03 -13.63 8.26
C PRO A 44 -5.68 -13.15 6.95
N SER A 45 -6.58 -13.97 6.39
CA SER A 45 -7.31 -13.70 5.17
C SER A 45 -8.35 -12.58 5.29
N LEU A 46 -8.51 -11.95 6.46
CA LEU A 46 -9.39 -10.79 6.64
C LEU A 46 -8.64 -9.47 6.76
N PHE A 47 -7.29 -9.50 6.80
CA PHE A 47 -6.47 -8.32 6.95
C PHE A 47 -5.53 -8.15 5.74
N SER A 48 -5.38 -6.91 5.29
CA SER A 48 -4.40 -6.50 4.30
C SER A 48 -3.60 -5.33 4.86
N PHE A 49 -2.30 -5.53 5.00
CA PHE A 49 -1.37 -4.52 5.52
C PHE A 49 -0.73 -3.77 4.35
N THR A 50 -0.65 -2.45 4.46
CA THR A 50 0.07 -1.57 3.52
C THR A 50 0.99 -0.62 4.29
N GLY A 51 2.15 -0.35 3.72
CA GLY A 51 3.23 0.35 4.41
C GLY A 51 4.10 -0.60 5.22
N ARG A 52 4.89 -0.04 6.12
CA ARG A 52 5.85 -0.80 6.91
C ARG A 52 5.19 -1.25 8.21
N TRP A 53 5.09 -2.56 8.39
CA TRP A 53 4.56 -3.19 9.60
C TRP A 53 5.57 -4.18 10.18
N TYR A 54 5.51 -4.36 11.49
CA TYR A 54 6.34 -5.31 12.22
C TYR A 54 5.49 -6.08 13.20
N LYS A 55 5.62 -7.41 13.25
CA LYS A 55 4.92 -8.23 14.24
C LYS A 55 5.80 -8.47 15.46
N ARG A 56 5.26 -8.21 16.65
CA ARG A 56 5.84 -8.62 17.93
C ARG A 56 4.84 -9.41 18.74
N ARG A 57 5.09 -10.71 18.93
CA ARG A 57 4.16 -11.66 19.57
C ARG A 57 2.81 -11.64 18.83
N ASP A 58 1.74 -11.21 19.50
CA ASP A 58 0.40 -11.08 18.91
C ASP A 58 0.01 -9.62 18.64
N THR A 59 0.99 -8.71 18.51
CA THR A 59 0.77 -7.29 18.21
C THR A 59 1.42 -6.93 16.89
N PHE A 60 0.68 -6.23 16.04
CA PHE A 60 1.09 -5.72 14.74
C PHE A 60 1.33 -4.23 14.86
N ILE A 61 2.57 -3.82 14.66
CA ILE A 61 3.06 -2.48 14.93
C ILE A 61 3.23 -1.78 13.59
N ALA A 62 2.58 -0.64 13.41
CA ALA A 62 2.78 0.24 12.27
C ALA A 62 4.06 1.04 12.45
N SER A 63 4.73 1.34 11.34
CA SER A 63 5.75 2.37 11.34
C SER A 63 5.16 3.76 11.57
N ASN A 64 6.04 4.74 11.80
CA ASN A 64 5.69 6.15 11.79
C ASN A 64 5.86 6.79 10.40
N TRP A 65 6.13 5.98 9.37
CA TRP A 65 6.07 6.46 8.00
C TRP A 65 4.60 6.77 7.64
N PRO A 66 4.33 7.94 7.05
CA PRO A 66 2.98 8.33 6.65
C PRO A 66 2.31 7.30 5.74
N GLY A 67 0.96 7.29 5.75
CA GLY A 67 0.19 6.40 4.88
C GLY A 67 0.36 4.91 5.19
N THR A 68 0.91 4.55 6.36
CA THR A 68 0.87 3.16 6.84
C THR A 68 -0.54 2.84 7.32
N TYR A 69 -1.16 1.80 6.76
CA TYR A 69 -2.55 1.44 7.10
C TYR A 69 -2.79 -0.06 7.05
N VAL A 70 -3.88 -0.47 7.70
CA VAL A 70 -4.43 -1.84 7.65
C VAL A 70 -5.86 -1.76 7.16
N SER A 71 -6.21 -2.64 6.23
CA SER A 71 -7.59 -2.85 5.80
C SER A 71 -8.08 -4.18 6.33
N ALA A 72 -9.29 -4.20 6.87
CA ALA A 72 -9.94 -5.38 7.41
C ALA A 72 -11.35 -5.55 6.84
N LEU A 73 -11.72 -6.79 6.50
CA LEU A 73 -13.13 -7.12 6.32
C LEU A 73 -13.79 -7.28 7.67
N VAL A 74 -14.86 -6.51 7.90
CA VAL A 74 -15.59 -6.48 9.16
C VAL A 74 -17.07 -6.77 8.97
N TYR A 75 -17.68 -7.36 9.99
CA TYR A 75 -19.08 -7.77 10.00
C TYR A 75 -19.84 -7.18 11.19
N GLY A 76 -21.10 -6.81 10.95
CA GLY A 76 -21.97 -6.25 11.98
C GLY A 76 -21.92 -4.72 12.06
N LYS A 77 -22.72 -4.18 12.98
CA LYS A 77 -22.98 -2.73 13.12
C LYS A 77 -21.89 -1.99 13.89
N ASN A 78 -21.15 -2.70 14.73
CA ASN A 78 -20.13 -2.14 15.61
C ASN A 78 -18.90 -3.04 15.59
N VAL A 79 -17.73 -2.42 15.46
CA VAL A 79 -16.43 -3.10 15.51
C VAL A 79 -15.61 -2.44 16.61
N THR A 80 -15.07 -3.23 17.53
CA THR A 80 -14.20 -2.71 18.60
C THR A 80 -12.75 -3.01 18.26
N LEU A 81 -11.99 -1.95 17.98
CA LEU A 81 -10.55 -2.00 17.73
C LEU A 81 -9.78 -2.23 19.04
N ILE A 82 -8.89 -3.21 19.04
CA ILE A 82 -8.04 -3.55 20.20
C ILE A 82 -6.60 -3.17 19.93
N LEU A 83 -6.08 -2.23 20.71
CA LEU A 83 -4.72 -1.71 20.62
C LEU A 83 -3.90 -2.09 21.86
N LYS A 84 -2.59 -2.30 21.67
CA LYS A 84 -1.62 -2.57 22.73
C LYS A 84 -0.55 -1.48 22.76
N PRO A 85 -0.76 -0.37 23.49
CA PRO A 85 0.15 0.76 23.49
C PRO A 85 1.54 0.36 24.00
N LEU A 86 2.57 1.13 23.62
CA LEU A 86 3.89 1.01 24.24
C LEU A 86 3.80 1.62 25.65
N ASN A 87 4.43 0.99 26.65
CA ASN A 87 4.53 1.58 27.97
C ASN A 87 5.51 2.76 27.94
N THR A 88 4.97 3.96 27.75
CA THR A 88 5.68 5.24 27.73
C THR A 88 5.14 6.21 28.80
N GLY A 89 4.32 5.70 29.73
CA GLY A 89 3.59 6.51 30.70
C GLY A 89 2.37 7.21 30.09
N LYS A 90 2.19 8.48 30.41
CA LYS A 90 1.02 9.27 30.06
C LYS A 90 0.99 9.63 28.56
N VAL A 91 -0.09 9.26 27.87
CA VAL A 91 -0.34 9.58 26.45
C VAL A 91 -1.57 10.49 26.35
N THR A 92 -1.37 11.69 25.82
CA THR A 92 -2.41 12.75 25.82
C THR A 92 -3.11 12.93 24.47
N ASN A 93 -2.57 12.38 23.39
CA ASN A 93 -3.06 12.65 22.04
C ASN A 93 -2.83 11.46 21.09
N HIS A 94 -3.44 10.31 21.38
CA HIS A 94 -3.40 9.16 20.47
C HIS A 94 -4.49 9.30 19.42
N LYS A 95 -4.08 9.47 18.17
CA LYS A 95 -4.97 9.64 17.03
C LYS A 95 -4.69 8.61 15.95
N PHE A 96 -5.73 8.32 15.19
CA PHE A 96 -5.65 7.60 13.93
C PHE A 96 -6.79 8.04 13.02
N SER A 97 -6.71 7.70 11.74
CA SER A 97 -7.80 7.95 10.80
C SER A 97 -8.38 6.64 10.31
N TYR A 98 -9.65 6.63 9.92
CA TYR A 98 -10.29 5.45 9.37
C TYR A 98 -11.31 5.80 8.28
N SER A 99 -11.57 4.86 7.39
CA SER A 99 -12.62 4.93 6.37
C SER A 99 -13.37 3.60 6.32
N ILE A 100 -14.63 3.66 5.90
CA ILE A 100 -15.48 2.48 5.68
C ILE A 100 -15.90 2.49 4.22
N ASP A 101 -15.71 1.38 3.52
CA ASP A 101 -16.00 1.18 2.11
C ASP A 101 -15.41 2.27 1.20
N LYS A 102 -14.18 2.71 1.51
CA LYS A 102 -13.50 3.81 0.80
C LYS A 102 -14.28 5.13 0.82
N GLY A 103 -15.16 5.31 1.80
CA GLY A 103 -15.85 6.57 2.06
C GLY A 103 -14.92 7.65 2.61
N ARG A 104 -15.50 8.75 3.09
CA ARG A 104 -14.76 9.86 3.68
C ARG A 104 -13.89 9.37 4.86
N ILE A 105 -12.61 9.76 4.85
CA ILE A 105 -11.68 9.54 5.95
C ILE A 105 -12.12 10.37 7.17
N GLN A 106 -12.26 9.70 8.31
CA GLN A 106 -12.62 10.26 9.60
C GLN A 106 -11.44 10.15 10.56
N GLU A 107 -11.29 11.11 11.48
CA GLU A 107 -10.29 11.06 12.55
C GLU A 107 -10.93 10.50 13.82
N ALA A 108 -10.25 9.57 14.47
CA ALA A 108 -10.57 9.08 15.80
C ALA A 108 -9.45 9.47 16.77
N ALA A 109 -9.84 9.97 17.94
CA ALA A 109 -8.91 10.27 19.02
C ALA A 109 -9.29 9.43 20.25
N ILE A 110 -8.28 8.83 20.87
CA ILE A 110 -8.44 8.12 22.13
C ILE A 110 -8.21 9.14 23.25
N GLN A 111 -9.09 9.13 24.25
CA GLN A 111 -8.94 9.96 25.44
C GLN A 111 -7.60 9.69 26.12
N GLU A 112 -7.08 10.69 26.83
CA GLU A 112 -5.84 10.58 27.59
C GLU A 112 -5.82 9.32 28.46
N TYR A 113 -4.73 8.56 28.40
CA TYR A 113 -4.55 7.33 29.17
C TYR A 113 -3.11 7.16 29.65
N ASP A 114 -2.93 6.38 30.71
CA ASP A 114 -1.60 5.95 31.15
C ASP A 114 -1.29 4.56 30.60
N SER A 115 -0.35 4.50 29.65
CA SER A 115 0.12 3.27 29.03
C SER A 115 0.93 2.36 29.95
N GLY A 116 1.36 2.87 31.12
CA GLY A 116 1.97 2.07 32.18
C GLY A 116 0.96 1.30 33.02
N ILE A 117 -0.30 1.73 33.02
CA ILE A 117 -1.41 1.11 33.75
C ILE A 117 -2.27 0.26 32.82
N SER A 118 -2.59 0.80 31.63
CA SER A 118 -3.46 0.13 30.66
C SER A 118 -2.66 -0.69 29.66
N SER A 119 -2.80 -2.01 29.71
CA SER A 119 -2.13 -2.93 28.78
C SER A 119 -2.83 -3.04 27.42
N THR A 120 -4.11 -2.64 27.36
CA THR A 120 -4.94 -2.69 26.16
C THR A 120 -5.86 -1.46 26.12
N LEU A 121 -6.21 -1.03 24.91
CA LEU A 121 -7.18 0.03 24.65
C LEU A 121 -8.23 -0.50 23.69
N GLU A 122 -9.49 -0.18 23.97
CA GLU A 122 -10.62 -0.59 23.16
C GLU A 122 -11.34 0.64 22.62
N LEU A 123 -11.57 0.69 21.31
CA LEU A 123 -12.37 1.74 20.69
C LEU A 123 -13.44 1.14 19.79
N THR A 124 -14.69 1.47 20.03
CA THR A 124 -15.79 1.00 19.18
C THR A 124 -16.07 1.98 18.05
N LEU A 125 -16.05 1.48 16.82
CA LEU A 125 -16.38 2.18 15.59
C LEU A 125 -17.76 1.73 15.11
N SER A 126 -18.61 2.68 14.74
CA SER A 126 -19.91 2.41 14.13
C SER A 126 -19.75 2.17 12.64
N VAL A 127 -20.29 1.05 12.15
CA VAL A 127 -20.29 0.67 10.75
C VAL A 127 -21.69 0.93 10.18
N PRO A 128 -21.85 1.84 9.20
CA PRO A 128 -23.14 2.15 8.62
C PRO A 128 -23.84 0.90 8.06
N GLU A 129 -25.11 0.75 8.37
CA GLU A 129 -25.94 -0.33 7.82
C GLU A 129 -26.21 -0.12 6.33
N THR A 130 -26.19 -1.20 5.56
CA THR A 130 -26.75 -1.21 4.21
C THR A 130 -28.28 -1.20 4.28
N SER A 131 -28.93 -0.51 3.35
CA SER A 131 -30.38 -0.30 3.32
C SER A 131 -31.21 -1.56 3.07
N GLN A 132 -30.60 -2.73 2.87
CA GLN A 132 -31.28 -4.02 2.70
C GLN A 132 -30.45 -5.17 3.30
N PRO A 133 -30.52 -5.42 4.61
CA PRO A 133 -30.07 -6.68 5.16
C PRO A 133 -31.20 -7.70 4.98
N ASP A 134 -30.96 -8.75 4.20
CA ASP A 134 -31.70 -9.99 4.43
C ASP A 134 -31.44 -10.40 5.88
N LYS A 135 -32.50 -10.68 6.65
CA LYS A 135 -32.47 -10.74 8.13
C LYS A 135 -31.43 -11.70 8.73
N ASN A 136 -30.83 -12.58 7.93
CA ASN A 136 -29.89 -13.62 8.38
C ASN A 136 -28.51 -13.56 7.70
N VAL A 137 -28.21 -12.55 6.88
CA VAL A 137 -26.90 -12.42 6.19
C VAL A 137 -26.25 -11.09 6.52
N LEU A 138 -25.07 -11.15 7.16
CA LEU A 138 -24.27 -9.95 7.42
C LEU A 138 -23.40 -9.66 6.20
N VAL A 139 -23.55 -8.46 5.65
CA VAL A 139 -22.76 -7.99 4.51
C VAL A 139 -21.38 -7.54 5.02
N PRO A 140 -20.27 -8.08 4.48
CA PRO A 140 -18.94 -7.62 4.85
C PRO A 140 -18.73 -6.16 4.43
N ARG A 141 -18.00 -5.42 5.26
CA ARG A 141 -17.63 -4.02 5.01
C ARG A 141 -16.11 -3.90 5.04
N LEU A 142 -15.55 -3.01 4.23
CA LEU A 142 -14.12 -2.74 4.22
C LEU A 142 -13.81 -1.62 5.20
N LEU A 143 -13.17 -1.95 6.32
CA LEU A 143 -12.65 -0.97 7.27
C LEU A 143 -11.17 -0.73 6.97
N THR A 144 -10.77 0.50 6.65
CA THR A 144 -9.36 0.88 6.52
C THR A 144 -8.98 1.81 7.67
N ILE A 145 -7.89 1.50 8.36
CA ILE A 145 -7.38 2.24 9.52
C ILE A 145 -5.96 2.72 9.20
N TYR A 146 -5.78 4.04 9.17
CA TYR A 146 -4.54 4.74 8.88
C TYR A 146 -3.82 5.13 10.17
N SER A 147 -2.56 4.72 10.28
CA SER A 147 -1.69 5.07 11.40
C SER A 147 -1.22 6.52 11.28
N HIS A 148 -1.18 7.23 12.41
CA HIS A 148 -0.52 8.53 12.51
C HIS A 148 0.94 8.35 12.93
N ALA A 149 1.81 9.28 12.55
CA ALA A 149 3.26 9.15 12.77
C ALA A 149 3.63 9.33 14.25
N GLU A 150 2.93 10.23 14.95
CA GLU A 150 3.17 10.59 16.34
C GLU A 150 2.74 9.47 17.30
N THR A 151 1.67 8.75 16.95
CA THR A 151 1.17 7.61 17.71
C THR A 151 0.93 6.42 16.79
N PRO A 152 1.98 5.69 16.38
CA PRO A 152 1.85 4.57 15.48
C PRO A 152 0.95 3.47 16.05
N LEU A 153 0.10 2.90 15.19
CA LEU A 153 -0.84 1.86 15.58
C LEU A 153 -0.11 0.61 16.08
N ARG A 154 -0.65 0.02 17.15
CA ARG A 154 -0.19 -1.24 17.72
C ARG A 154 -1.40 -2.17 17.83
N LEU A 155 -1.80 -2.71 16.69
CA LEU A 155 -3.01 -3.50 16.53
C LEU A 155 -2.85 -4.89 17.16
N HIS A 156 -3.79 -5.28 18.01
CA HIS A 156 -3.92 -6.67 18.45
C HIS A 156 -4.96 -7.42 17.60
N GLY A 157 -6.12 -6.79 17.35
CA GLY A 157 -7.22 -7.37 16.60
C GLY A 157 -8.48 -6.52 16.70
N LEU A 158 -9.60 -7.11 16.30
CA LEU A 158 -10.93 -6.50 16.29
C LEU A 158 -11.91 -7.42 16.99
N TYR A 159 -12.73 -6.91 17.92
CA TYR A 159 -13.99 -7.58 18.24
C TYR A 159 -15.05 -7.18 17.23
N MET A 160 -15.72 -8.16 16.65
CA MET A 160 -16.86 -7.96 15.77
C MET A 160 -17.92 -9.01 16.05
N GLY A 161 -19.11 -8.86 15.46
CA GLY A 161 -20.20 -9.83 15.63
C GLY A 161 -19.70 -11.25 15.36
N ASN A 162 -20.05 -12.20 16.22
CA ASN A 162 -19.63 -13.58 16.06
C ASN A 162 -20.40 -14.21 14.91
N VAL A 163 -19.71 -14.29 13.77
CA VAL A 163 -20.27 -14.77 12.52
C VAL A 163 -19.39 -15.91 12.03
N VAL A 164 -20.01 -16.93 11.45
CA VAL A 164 -19.25 -17.93 10.69
C VAL A 164 -18.73 -17.23 9.44
N ILE A 165 -17.46 -16.85 9.46
CA ILE A 165 -16.80 -16.23 8.32
C ILE A 165 -16.43 -17.35 7.36
N ASN A 166 -17.22 -17.53 6.30
CA ASN A 166 -16.78 -18.35 5.20
C ASN A 166 -15.76 -17.53 4.41
N GLU A 167 -14.49 -17.67 4.80
CA GLU A 167 -13.34 -17.06 4.13
C GLU A 167 -13.21 -17.67 2.74
N GLY A 168 -14.03 -17.21 1.80
CA GLY A 168 -13.81 -17.51 0.39
C GLY A 168 -12.40 -17.04 0.02
N LYS A 169 -11.64 -17.88 -0.69
CA LYS A 169 -10.28 -17.57 -1.15
C LYS A 169 -10.17 -16.21 -1.88
N ASN A 170 -11.28 -15.77 -2.45
CA ASN A 170 -11.38 -14.62 -3.34
C ASN A 170 -10.91 -13.30 -2.72
N TRP A 171 -11.22 -12.94 -1.46
CA TRP A 171 -10.85 -11.59 -0.97
C TRP A 171 -9.35 -11.45 -0.77
N ALA A 172 -8.73 -12.39 -0.06
CA ALA A 172 -7.29 -12.35 0.19
C ALA A 172 -6.51 -12.37 -1.13
N GLU A 173 -6.90 -13.26 -2.07
CA GLU A 173 -6.36 -13.30 -3.43
C GLU A 173 -6.55 -11.95 -4.16
N THR A 174 -7.74 -11.34 -4.08
CA THR A 174 -8.00 -10.02 -4.67
C THR A 174 -7.08 -8.95 -4.07
N GLN A 175 -6.78 -8.97 -2.77
CA GLN A 175 -5.84 -8.03 -2.14
C GLN A 175 -4.39 -8.22 -2.61
N HIS A 176 -4.02 -9.42 -3.07
CA HIS A 176 -2.72 -9.68 -3.71
C HIS A 176 -2.67 -9.20 -5.17
N ASP A 177 -3.81 -9.10 -5.84
CA ASP A 177 -3.92 -8.60 -7.21
C ASP A 177 -4.02 -7.07 -7.30
N ILE A 178 -4.31 -6.39 -6.19
CA ILE A 178 -4.28 -4.92 -6.15
C ILE A 178 -2.82 -4.42 -6.29
N PRO A 179 -2.54 -3.53 -7.26
CA PRO A 179 -1.24 -2.87 -7.44
C PRO A 179 -0.73 -2.21 -6.16
N ARG A 180 0.56 -2.38 -5.86
CA ARG A 180 1.25 -1.81 -4.70
C ARG A 180 2.36 -0.87 -5.12
N ILE A 181 2.26 0.37 -4.65
CA ILE A 181 3.11 1.48 -5.08
C ILE A 181 3.73 2.13 -3.85
N GLU A 182 5.04 2.35 -3.86
CA GLU A 182 5.69 3.11 -2.80
C GLU A 182 6.11 4.49 -3.30
N PHE A 183 5.70 5.53 -2.58
CA PHE A 183 6.10 6.90 -2.84
C PHE A 183 7.25 7.28 -1.91
N VAL A 184 8.33 7.80 -2.48
CA VAL A 184 9.50 8.30 -1.75
C VAL A 184 9.62 9.78 -2.02
N SER A 185 9.48 10.62 -1.00
CA SER A 185 9.57 12.07 -1.21
C SER A 185 10.07 12.85 0.00
N ASN A 186 10.44 14.12 -0.20
CA ASN A 186 10.55 15.06 0.91
C ASN A 186 9.24 15.86 1.02
N TYR A 187 8.71 16.05 2.23
CA TYR A 187 7.62 17.02 2.42
C TYR A 187 8.11 18.45 2.21
N ASN A 188 7.25 19.32 1.67
CA ASN A 188 7.41 20.75 1.82
C ASN A 188 6.59 21.24 3.02
N THR A 189 7.22 21.35 4.19
CA THR A 189 6.64 21.68 5.51
C THR A 189 6.21 23.14 5.70
N SER A 190 5.56 23.75 4.71
CA SER A 190 4.86 25.02 4.97
C SER A 190 3.69 24.88 5.97
N LEU A 191 3.33 23.65 6.37
CA LEU A 191 2.30 23.34 7.35
C LEU A 191 2.90 22.63 8.56
N ALA A 192 2.59 23.13 9.76
CA ALA A 192 3.06 22.61 11.06
C ALA A 192 2.62 21.15 11.37
N THR A 193 1.84 20.53 10.49
CA THR A 193 1.53 19.09 10.47
C THR A 193 1.35 18.66 9.00
N PRO A 194 2.21 17.78 8.45
CA PRO A 194 2.04 17.27 7.10
C PRO A 194 0.78 16.39 7.06
N ASN A 195 -0.33 16.94 6.57
CA ASN A 195 -1.55 16.18 6.35
C ASN A 195 -1.45 15.45 5.00
N ILE A 196 -0.79 14.30 5.01
CA ILE A 196 -0.61 13.45 3.83
C ILE A 196 -1.94 13.16 3.11
N PHE A 197 -3.06 13.12 3.83
CA PHE A 197 -4.38 12.86 3.27
C PHE A 197 -4.86 13.94 2.29
N LYS A 198 -4.16 15.08 2.18
CA LYS A 198 -4.43 16.14 1.20
C LYS A 198 -3.52 16.11 -0.02
N GLU A 199 -2.42 15.36 0.04
CA GLU A 199 -1.45 15.30 -1.06
C GLU A 199 -2.04 14.54 -2.25
N LEU A 200 -1.74 14.99 -3.47
CA LEU A 200 -2.22 14.30 -4.68
C LEU A 200 -1.62 12.91 -4.83
N ALA A 201 -0.36 12.75 -4.42
CA ALA A 201 0.30 11.45 -4.34
C ALA A 201 -0.38 10.47 -3.35
N PHE A 202 -1.22 10.96 -2.44
CA PHE A 202 -2.02 10.12 -1.55
C PHE A 202 -3.45 9.95 -2.09
N THR A 203 -4.12 11.07 -2.38
CA THR A 203 -5.55 11.08 -2.73
C THR A 203 -5.86 10.41 -4.06
N VAL A 204 -4.99 10.52 -5.07
CA VAL A 204 -5.24 9.91 -6.39
C VAL A 204 -5.10 8.37 -6.32
N PRO A 205 -4.04 7.79 -5.74
CA PRO A 205 -3.98 6.36 -5.50
C PRO A 205 -5.17 5.81 -4.68
N GLU A 206 -5.60 6.50 -3.62
CA GLU A 206 -6.81 6.13 -2.85
C GLU A 206 -8.06 6.06 -3.73
N GLN A 207 -8.29 7.08 -4.57
CA GLN A 207 -9.41 7.12 -5.52
C GLN A 207 -9.35 6.01 -6.57
N LEU A 208 -8.14 5.64 -7.01
CA LEU A 208 -7.92 4.53 -7.92
C LEU A 208 -7.99 3.17 -7.22
N GLY A 209 -8.11 3.14 -5.89
CA GLY A 209 -8.24 1.92 -5.11
C GLY A 209 -7.01 1.01 -5.16
N VAL A 210 -5.83 1.56 -5.44
CA VAL A 210 -4.55 0.85 -5.38
C VAL A 210 -3.98 0.91 -3.97
N HIS A 211 -3.09 -0.01 -3.64
CA HIS A 211 -2.36 0.05 -2.39
C HIS A 211 -1.15 0.96 -2.52
N HIS A 212 -0.94 1.85 -1.55
CA HIS A 212 0.20 2.74 -1.56
C HIS A 212 0.82 3.00 -0.18
N SER A 213 2.15 3.00 -0.13
CA SER A 213 2.95 3.38 1.03
C SER A 213 3.71 4.68 0.76
N HIS A 214 4.07 5.40 1.83
CA HIS A 214 4.76 6.67 1.71
C HIS A 214 5.98 6.73 2.64
N VAL A 215 7.16 6.68 2.04
CA VAL A 215 8.44 6.91 2.70
C VAL A 215 8.78 8.39 2.53
N THR A 216 8.04 9.22 3.27
CA THR A 216 8.10 10.67 3.12
C THR A 216 8.37 11.34 4.46
N ALA A 217 9.35 12.25 4.48
CA ALA A 217 9.76 13.01 5.66
C ALA A 217 10.36 14.37 5.28
N ASP A 218 10.45 15.30 6.22
CA ASP A 218 11.10 16.60 6.03
C ASP A 218 12.63 16.51 6.20
N ILE A 219 13.26 15.72 5.33
CA ILE A 219 14.70 15.47 5.34
C ILE A 219 15.26 15.59 3.93
N CYS A 220 16.56 15.85 3.83
CA CYS A 220 17.25 15.83 2.54
C CYS A 220 17.53 14.40 2.10
N LEU A 221 17.84 14.23 0.82
CA LEU A 221 18.44 13.01 0.30
C LEU A 221 19.89 12.87 0.75
N ALA A 222 20.67 13.94 0.61
CA ALA A 222 22.11 13.94 0.84
C ALA A 222 22.44 13.86 2.35
N PRO A 223 23.39 12.99 2.77
CA PRO A 223 23.79 12.83 4.18
C PRO A 223 24.37 14.11 4.77
N ASP A 224 25.07 14.89 3.95
CA ASP A 224 25.78 16.09 4.40
C ASP A 224 24.85 17.31 4.56
N CYS A 225 23.56 17.15 4.26
CA CYS A 225 22.58 18.23 4.35
C CYS A 225 22.33 18.71 5.79
N TYR A 226 22.39 17.78 6.75
CA TYR A 226 22.25 18.08 8.16
C TYR A 226 23.35 17.33 8.94
N PRO A 227 24.26 18.02 9.64
CA PRO A 227 25.37 17.36 10.33
C PRO A 227 24.92 16.43 11.46
N ASN A 228 23.70 16.63 11.97
CA ASN A 228 23.16 15.97 13.14
C ASN A 228 21.85 15.21 12.88
N LYS A 229 21.42 15.05 11.62
CA LYS A 229 20.24 14.25 11.27
C LYS A 229 20.62 13.18 10.27
N TYR A 230 19.84 12.10 10.22
CA TYR A 230 19.98 11.11 9.16
C TYR A 230 19.25 11.57 7.90
N ALA A 231 19.83 11.33 6.73
CA ALA A 231 19.21 11.67 5.45
C ALA A 231 18.33 10.53 4.91
N MET A 232 17.52 10.82 3.88
CA MET A 232 16.60 9.83 3.30
C MET A 232 17.35 8.58 2.81
N MET A 233 18.53 8.74 2.22
CA MET A 233 19.30 7.58 1.75
C MET A 233 19.74 6.64 2.87
N GLU A 234 19.87 7.14 4.10
CA GLU A 234 20.17 6.31 5.28
C GLU A 234 18.89 5.72 5.88
N GLN A 235 17.83 6.53 5.98
CA GLN A 235 16.60 6.17 6.68
C GLN A 235 15.62 5.35 5.85
N TYR A 236 15.75 5.34 4.52
CA TYR A 236 14.86 4.60 3.64
C TYR A 236 14.78 3.11 4.01
N PHE A 237 15.82 2.53 4.61
CA PHE A 237 15.81 1.12 5.01
C PHE A 237 15.34 0.89 6.46
N TYR A 238 14.97 1.94 7.18
CA TYR A 238 14.54 1.85 8.57
C TYR A 238 13.05 1.58 8.70
N PHE A 239 12.68 0.79 9.69
CA PHE A 239 11.28 0.55 10.01
C PHE A 239 10.56 1.85 10.36
N HIS A 240 11.19 2.72 11.15
CA HIS A 240 10.69 4.04 11.51
C HIS A 240 11.55 5.16 10.91
N TYR A 241 10.92 6.26 10.52
CA TYR A 241 11.58 7.54 10.36
C TYR A 241 12.08 8.07 11.72
N PHE A 242 13.21 8.76 11.70
CA PHE A 242 13.87 9.34 12.85
C PHE A 242 14.27 10.79 12.58
N ASP A 243 13.67 11.70 13.34
CA ASP A 243 14.00 13.13 13.33
C ASP A 243 14.92 13.55 14.50
N GLY A 244 15.43 12.57 15.26
CA GLY A 244 16.28 12.85 16.40
C GLY A 244 17.73 13.19 16.01
N VAL A 245 18.51 13.55 17.01
CA VAL A 245 19.94 13.83 16.83
C VAL A 245 20.68 12.53 16.54
N ARG A 246 21.50 12.52 15.48
CA ARG A 246 22.39 11.44 15.13
C ARG A 246 23.27 11.08 16.34
N PRO A 247 23.28 9.81 16.80
CA PRO A 247 24.13 9.40 17.91
C PRO A 247 25.61 9.66 17.57
N LYS A 248 26.38 10.21 18.53
CA LYS A 248 27.77 10.63 18.30
C LYS A 248 28.75 9.45 18.34
N ARG A 249 28.38 8.34 19.00
CA ARG A 249 29.18 7.13 19.10
C ARG A 249 28.38 5.93 18.61
N GLY A 250 29.06 4.97 17.97
CA GLY A 250 28.43 3.72 17.52
C GLY A 250 27.89 2.82 18.63
N VAL A 251 28.27 3.10 19.89
CA VAL A 251 27.79 2.46 21.13
C VAL A 251 26.65 3.20 21.82
N ASP A 252 26.37 4.45 21.40
CA ASP A 252 25.15 5.12 21.86
C ASP A 252 23.96 4.30 21.35
N PRO A 253 22.91 4.09 22.17
CA PRO A 253 21.77 3.29 21.75
C PRO A 253 21.18 3.92 20.50
N LYS A 254 21.46 3.34 19.33
CA LYS A 254 20.74 3.61 18.09
C LYS A 254 19.28 3.40 18.44
N PRO A 255 18.42 4.45 18.47
CA PRO A 255 17.06 4.33 19.00
C PRO A 255 16.35 3.17 18.32
N ALA A 256 16.25 2.00 18.97
CA ALA A 256 15.84 0.70 18.45
C ALA A 256 15.47 0.69 16.95
N PHE A 257 16.45 0.96 16.07
CA PHE A 257 16.22 1.07 14.64
C PHE A 257 16.21 -0.37 14.14
N PHE A 258 15.03 -0.98 14.13
CA PHE A 258 14.86 -2.15 13.30
C PHE A 258 15.16 -1.69 11.88
N GLN A 259 16.28 -2.17 11.33
CA GLN A 259 16.33 -2.36 9.88
C GLN A 259 15.01 -3.01 9.52
N PHE A 260 14.31 -2.44 8.55
CA PHE A 260 13.00 -2.96 8.21
C PHE A 260 13.17 -4.41 7.77
N ASP A 261 12.72 -5.33 8.61
CA ASP A 261 12.76 -6.77 8.34
C ASP A 261 11.60 -7.08 7.40
N ARG A 262 11.96 -7.40 6.16
CA ARG A 262 11.02 -7.55 5.04
C ARG A 262 10.52 -8.98 4.90
N GLU A 263 11.15 -9.93 5.59
CA GLU A 263 10.89 -11.37 5.45
C GLU A 263 10.06 -11.93 6.63
N ASP A 264 9.29 -11.09 7.33
CA ASP A 264 8.42 -11.57 8.42
C ASP A 264 7.37 -12.56 7.90
N VAL A 265 7.65 -13.86 8.06
CA VAL A 265 6.84 -14.98 7.55
C VAL A 265 5.38 -14.91 8.00
N PHE A 266 5.07 -14.19 9.09
CA PHE A 266 3.73 -14.09 9.65
C PHE A 266 2.94 -12.86 9.18
N LEU A 267 3.62 -11.93 8.52
CA LEU A 267 3.03 -10.79 7.85
C LEU A 267 3.46 -10.92 6.39
N PRO A 268 2.64 -11.47 5.49
CA PRO A 268 2.92 -11.39 4.06
C PRO A 268 2.87 -9.90 3.66
N LEU A 269 3.98 -9.20 3.89
CA LEU A 269 4.21 -7.85 3.46
C LEU A 269 4.39 -7.95 1.96
N ASN A 270 3.29 -7.77 1.25
CA ASN A 270 3.35 -7.68 -0.20
C ASN A 270 4.17 -6.44 -0.56
N GLU A 271 5.37 -6.66 -1.08
CA GLU A 271 6.31 -5.63 -1.53
C GLU A 271 5.66 -4.74 -2.60
N PRO A 272 6.03 -3.44 -2.67
CA PRO A 272 5.64 -2.60 -3.80
C PRO A 272 6.25 -3.14 -5.10
N GLN A 273 5.44 -3.17 -6.17
CA GLN A 273 5.94 -3.51 -7.51
C GLN A 273 6.55 -2.30 -8.20
N VAL A 274 6.11 -1.09 -7.83
CA VAL A 274 6.57 0.16 -8.42
C VAL A 274 6.91 1.16 -7.34
N ILE A 275 7.99 1.91 -7.55
CA ILE A 275 8.41 3.01 -6.68
C ILE A 275 8.33 4.31 -7.46
N VAL A 276 7.76 5.34 -6.86
CA VAL A 276 7.74 6.71 -7.40
C VAL A 276 8.61 7.58 -6.50
N VAL A 277 9.70 8.11 -7.06
CA VAL A 277 10.69 8.92 -6.35
C VAL A 277 10.51 10.39 -6.72
N ASP A 278 10.15 11.20 -5.73
CA ASP A 278 10.00 12.65 -5.83
C ASP A 278 10.83 13.36 -4.76
N ILE A 279 12.14 13.46 -4.98
CA ILE A 279 13.09 13.93 -3.96
C ILE A 279 14.03 15.05 -4.48
N GLY A 280 14.46 15.93 -3.58
CA GLY A 280 15.49 16.95 -3.81
C GLY A 280 15.07 18.38 -3.44
N ASP A 281 13.82 18.60 -3.03
CA ASP A 281 13.33 19.94 -2.67
C ASP A 281 14.05 20.49 -1.43
N MET A 282 14.30 19.63 -0.45
CA MET A 282 15.02 20.02 0.78
C MET A 282 16.52 20.20 0.55
N ASP A 283 17.13 19.34 -0.27
CA ASP A 283 18.52 19.47 -0.70
C ASP A 283 18.77 20.82 -1.40
N MET A 284 17.81 21.25 -2.24
CA MET A 284 17.87 22.54 -2.93
C MET A 284 17.78 23.71 -1.96
N LYS A 285 16.84 23.66 -1.00
CA LYS A 285 16.73 24.68 0.07
C LYS A 285 17.98 24.78 0.93
N LYS A 286 18.77 23.72 1.02
CA LYS A 286 20.03 23.66 1.77
C LYS A 286 21.26 23.91 0.92
N ASN A 287 21.09 24.26 -0.36
CA ASN A 287 22.17 24.57 -1.29
C ASN A 287 23.21 23.45 -1.41
N ILE A 288 22.77 22.19 -1.42
CA ILE A 288 23.64 21.08 -1.80
C ILE A 288 24.10 21.29 -3.24
N ASP A 289 25.38 21.08 -3.54
CA ASP A 289 25.87 21.28 -4.89
C ASP A 289 25.33 20.19 -5.83
N LEU A 290 25.21 20.54 -7.11
CA LEU A 290 24.61 19.67 -8.14
C LEU A 290 25.35 18.34 -8.28
N VAL A 291 26.68 18.31 -8.06
CA VAL A 291 27.51 17.11 -8.24
C VAL A 291 27.29 16.15 -7.09
N THR A 292 27.34 16.65 -5.85
CA THR A 292 27.07 15.86 -4.64
C THR A 292 25.66 15.29 -4.68
N PHE A 293 24.65 16.11 -5.00
CA PHE A 293 23.28 15.61 -5.13
C PHE A 293 23.17 14.51 -6.19
N GLY A 294 23.75 14.71 -7.37
CA GLY A 294 23.71 13.71 -8.46
C GLY A 294 24.34 12.37 -8.05
N GLU A 295 25.50 12.40 -7.39
CA GLU A 295 26.17 11.19 -6.91
C GLU A 295 25.38 10.47 -5.82
N ASP A 296 24.85 11.19 -4.85
CA ASP A 296 24.06 10.59 -3.77
C ASP A 296 22.71 10.08 -4.27
N PHE A 297 22.09 10.77 -5.23
CA PHE A 297 20.87 10.31 -5.89
C PHE A 297 21.08 9.04 -6.70
N LYS A 298 22.18 8.97 -7.46
CA LYS A 298 22.59 7.75 -8.16
C LYS A 298 22.76 6.57 -7.18
N LYS A 299 23.52 6.77 -6.10
CA LYS A 299 23.73 5.74 -5.05
C LYS A 299 22.42 5.32 -4.41
N PHE A 300 21.51 6.26 -4.18
CA PHE A 300 20.21 6.00 -3.59
C PHE A 300 19.34 5.13 -4.50
N LEU A 301 19.18 5.49 -5.78
CA LEU A 301 18.44 4.70 -6.75
C LEU A 301 19.04 3.30 -6.93
N ALA A 302 20.38 3.19 -7.00
CA ALA A 302 21.07 1.91 -7.06
C ALA A 302 20.83 1.07 -5.79
N SER A 303 20.84 1.68 -4.61
CA SER A 303 20.54 1.01 -3.34
C SER A 303 19.10 0.51 -3.30
N ILE A 304 18.14 1.29 -3.79
CA ILE A 304 16.75 0.84 -3.90
C ILE A 304 16.66 -0.40 -4.80
N MET A 305 17.25 -0.33 -6.00
CA MET A 305 17.20 -1.43 -6.96
C MET A 305 17.80 -2.75 -6.44
N VAL A 306 18.92 -2.65 -5.71
CA VAL A 306 19.68 -3.83 -5.26
C VAL A 306 19.16 -4.36 -3.93
N GLN A 307 18.76 -3.45 -3.03
CA GLN A 307 18.55 -3.80 -1.64
C GLN A 307 17.10 -3.64 -1.19
N ALA A 308 16.23 -2.88 -1.88
CA ALA A 308 14.91 -2.54 -1.33
C ALA A 308 13.90 -3.69 -1.41
N TYR A 309 13.64 -4.21 -2.61
CA TYR A 309 12.66 -5.28 -2.79
C TYR A 309 13.07 -6.18 -3.95
N HIS A 310 12.77 -7.46 -3.83
CA HIS A 310 13.10 -8.45 -4.87
C HIS A 310 12.19 -8.31 -6.10
N ASN A 311 10.98 -7.80 -5.90
CA ASN A 311 9.91 -7.77 -6.91
C ASN A 311 9.63 -6.38 -7.49
N ILE A 312 10.60 -5.46 -7.46
CA ILE A 312 10.43 -4.14 -8.12
C ILE A 312 10.47 -4.34 -9.63
N ASN A 313 9.34 -4.05 -10.27
CA ASN A 313 9.24 -3.99 -11.71
C ASN A 313 9.82 -2.69 -12.24
N HIS A 314 9.49 -1.55 -11.60
CA HIS A 314 9.86 -0.23 -12.12
C HIS A 314 10.04 0.84 -11.05
N ILE A 315 10.91 1.81 -11.33
CA ILE A 315 11.12 3.03 -10.54
C ILE A 315 10.86 4.24 -11.45
N PHE A 316 9.86 5.04 -11.12
CA PHE A 316 9.62 6.33 -11.77
C PHE A 316 10.26 7.45 -10.97
N VAL A 317 11.04 8.31 -11.61
CA VAL A 317 11.67 9.46 -10.98
C VAL A 317 11.00 10.73 -11.47
N LEU A 318 10.37 11.50 -10.59
CA LEU A 318 9.75 12.78 -10.96
C LEU A 318 10.83 13.86 -11.10
N VAL A 319 10.99 14.38 -12.32
CA VAL A 319 11.96 15.42 -12.65
C VAL A 319 11.24 16.76 -12.74
N LYS A 320 11.54 17.67 -11.78
CA LYS A 320 10.92 18.99 -11.71
C LYS A 320 11.83 20.05 -12.34
N PRO A 321 11.28 20.97 -13.17
CA PRO A 321 12.04 22.13 -13.66
C PRO A 321 12.66 22.91 -12.52
N GLY A 322 13.95 23.23 -12.62
CA GLY A 322 14.67 24.00 -11.61
C GLY A 322 15.10 23.20 -10.37
N ARG A 323 14.73 21.92 -10.23
CA ARG A 323 15.14 21.07 -9.10
C ARG A 323 16.10 19.99 -9.57
N TYR A 324 17.40 20.30 -9.54
CA TYR A 324 18.48 19.37 -9.90
C TYR A 324 18.28 18.66 -11.25
N GLU A 325 17.50 19.22 -12.19
CA GLU A 325 17.01 18.52 -13.40
C GLU A 325 18.12 17.77 -14.15
N GLN A 326 19.22 18.46 -14.45
CA GLN A 326 20.37 17.88 -15.16
C GLN A 326 21.09 16.80 -14.34
N ALA A 327 21.28 17.03 -13.03
CA ALA A 327 21.92 16.07 -12.15
C ALA A 327 21.07 14.81 -11.98
N THR A 328 19.75 14.95 -11.89
CA THR A 328 18.78 13.84 -11.85
C THR A 328 18.83 13.01 -13.12
N TYR A 329 18.78 13.65 -14.32
CA TYR A 329 18.92 12.92 -15.57
C TYR A 329 20.25 12.16 -15.64
N LYS A 330 21.37 12.85 -15.43
CA LYS A 330 22.70 12.24 -15.46
C LYS A 330 22.83 11.05 -14.50
N ALA A 331 22.33 11.18 -13.27
CA ALA A 331 22.33 10.10 -12.28
C ALA A 331 21.56 8.85 -12.76
N ILE A 332 20.45 9.03 -13.49
CA ILE A 332 19.68 7.93 -14.07
C ILE A 332 20.41 7.30 -15.25
N GLU A 333 21.01 8.11 -16.13
CA GLU A 333 21.75 7.63 -17.31
C GLU A 333 22.96 6.77 -16.93
N GLU A 334 23.60 7.09 -15.81
CA GLU A 334 24.75 6.34 -15.29
C GLU A 334 24.37 5.00 -14.62
N ILE A 335 23.08 4.75 -14.38
CA ILE A 335 22.60 3.46 -13.87
C ILE A 335 22.17 2.60 -15.06
N PRO A 336 22.85 1.48 -15.36
CA PRO A 336 22.54 0.64 -16.53
C PRO A 336 21.28 -0.21 -16.27
N SER A 337 20.11 0.43 -16.26
CA SER A 337 18.83 -0.23 -15.99
C SER A 337 17.69 0.41 -16.77
N SER A 338 16.95 -0.42 -17.52
CA SER A 338 15.69 -0.01 -18.16
C SER A 338 14.52 0.14 -17.18
N ARG A 339 14.70 -0.28 -15.92
CA ARG A 339 13.67 -0.23 -14.87
C ARG A 339 13.57 1.13 -14.18
N ILE A 340 14.41 2.10 -14.55
CA ILE A 340 14.32 3.47 -14.04
C ILE A 340 13.86 4.38 -15.18
N THR A 341 12.80 5.16 -14.97
CA THR A 341 12.32 6.11 -15.98
C THR A 341 12.15 7.50 -15.38
N PRO A 342 12.82 8.52 -15.95
CA PRO A 342 12.54 9.90 -15.60
C PRO A 342 11.19 10.34 -16.19
N VAL A 343 10.37 10.98 -15.36
CA VAL A 343 9.07 11.51 -15.73
C VAL A 343 9.08 13.00 -15.48
N TYR A 344 8.89 13.78 -16.54
CA TYR A 344 8.84 15.23 -16.42
C TYR A 344 7.59 15.66 -15.65
N TYR A 345 7.79 16.43 -14.58
CA TYR A 345 6.75 16.88 -13.67
C TYR A 345 6.84 18.39 -13.45
N ALA A 346 6.05 19.15 -14.21
CA ALA A 346 6.05 20.62 -14.12
C ALA A 346 4.95 21.18 -13.22
N ARG A 347 3.80 20.51 -13.10
CA ARG A 347 2.65 20.98 -12.30
C ARG A 347 1.88 19.83 -11.69
N GLU A 348 1.57 19.98 -10.40
CA GLU A 348 0.72 19.05 -9.67
C GLU A 348 -0.74 19.37 -9.97
N THR A 349 -1.40 18.52 -10.77
CA THR A 349 -2.86 18.60 -10.94
C THR A 349 -3.45 17.21 -10.72
N PRO A 350 -4.68 17.11 -10.20
CA PRO A 350 -5.35 15.81 -10.03
C PRO A 350 -5.40 15.00 -11.34
N ASP A 351 -5.68 15.68 -12.46
CA ASP A 351 -5.74 15.05 -13.78
C ASP A 351 -4.38 14.53 -14.25
N TRP A 352 -3.30 15.28 -14.01
CA TRP A 352 -1.95 14.82 -14.32
C TRP A 352 -1.60 13.57 -13.52
N TRP A 353 -1.84 13.59 -12.20
CA TRP A 353 -1.56 12.45 -11.33
C TRP A 353 -2.38 11.23 -11.72
N LYS A 354 -3.68 11.40 -11.98
CA LYS A 354 -4.54 10.32 -12.42
C LYS A 354 -4.04 9.73 -13.73
N GLY A 355 -3.70 10.56 -14.71
CA GLY A 355 -3.17 10.11 -15.98
C GLY A 355 -1.81 9.40 -15.85
N PHE A 356 -0.90 9.94 -15.02
CA PHE A 356 0.41 9.36 -14.78
C PHE A 356 0.30 7.97 -14.16
N MET A 357 -0.56 7.85 -13.14
CA MET A 357 -0.86 6.58 -12.48
C MET A 357 -1.43 5.57 -13.47
N CYS A 358 -2.46 5.97 -14.21
CA CYS A 358 -3.16 5.10 -15.14
C CYS A 358 -2.34 4.66 -16.35
N SER A 359 -1.50 5.54 -16.89
CA SER A 359 -0.77 5.27 -18.14
C SER A 359 0.58 4.62 -17.91
N ASN A 360 1.19 4.79 -16.72
CA ASN A 360 2.56 4.38 -16.44
C ASN A 360 2.66 3.51 -15.18
N VAL A 361 2.24 4.03 -14.03
CA VAL A 361 2.51 3.40 -12.72
C VAL A 361 1.76 2.09 -12.55
N ILE A 362 0.43 2.11 -12.74
CA ILE A 362 -0.39 0.92 -12.55
C ILE A 362 -0.03 -0.16 -13.59
N PRO A 363 0.09 0.13 -14.90
CA PRO A 363 0.51 -0.88 -15.89
C PRO A 363 1.87 -1.50 -15.58
N ALA A 364 2.83 -0.71 -15.08
CA ALA A 364 4.15 -1.19 -14.71
C ALA A 364 4.13 -2.19 -13.53
N THR A 365 3.05 -2.25 -12.74
CA THR A 365 2.92 -3.27 -11.70
C THR A 365 2.73 -4.68 -12.24
N GLY A 366 2.34 -4.83 -13.51
CA GLY A 366 2.08 -6.14 -14.13
C GLY A 366 0.89 -6.91 -13.54
N LYS A 367 0.10 -6.27 -12.68
CA LYS A 367 -1.05 -6.89 -12.01
C LYS A 367 -2.32 -6.81 -12.85
N PRO A 368 -3.20 -7.83 -12.82
CA PRO A 368 -4.50 -7.79 -13.47
C PRO A 368 -5.46 -6.90 -12.65
N PHE A 369 -5.40 -5.59 -12.88
CA PHE A 369 -6.25 -4.61 -12.22
C PHE A 369 -7.33 -4.10 -13.21
N PRO A 370 -8.53 -3.67 -12.81
CA PRO A 370 -9.56 -3.21 -13.74
C PRO A 370 -9.25 -1.79 -14.26
N TYR A 371 -8.17 -1.69 -15.05
CA TYR A 371 -7.62 -0.46 -15.63
C TYR A 371 -8.70 0.36 -16.34
N ASP A 372 -9.44 -0.28 -17.24
CA ASP A 372 -10.36 0.39 -18.14
C ASP A 372 -11.52 1.09 -17.40
N SER A 373 -12.03 0.49 -16.32
CA SER A 373 -13.14 1.07 -15.55
C SER A 373 -12.72 2.22 -14.64
N LEU A 374 -11.50 2.21 -14.11
CA LEU A 374 -11.03 3.19 -13.12
C LEU A 374 -10.33 4.39 -13.78
N CYS A 375 -9.58 4.12 -14.84
CA CYS A 375 -8.83 5.12 -15.58
C CYS A 375 -9.67 5.83 -16.63
N GLY A 376 -10.74 5.19 -17.13
CA GLY A 376 -11.54 5.69 -18.24
C GLY A 376 -10.72 5.84 -19.53
N ASN A 377 -11.39 5.95 -20.67
CA ASN A 377 -10.74 6.15 -21.99
C ASN A 377 -10.16 7.57 -22.17
N LYS A 378 -9.42 8.09 -21.20
CA LYS A 378 -8.65 9.33 -21.38
C LYS A 378 -7.20 8.95 -21.62
N SER A 379 -6.77 9.06 -22.88
CA SER A 379 -5.36 9.03 -23.23
C SER A 379 -4.70 10.29 -22.68
N PHE A 380 -3.76 10.13 -21.76
CA PHE A 380 -2.94 11.24 -21.28
C PHE A 380 -1.58 11.16 -21.96
N THR A 381 -1.19 12.24 -22.64
CA THR A 381 0.12 12.34 -23.27
C THR A 381 1.14 12.83 -22.25
N PHE A 382 2.18 12.03 -22.01
CA PHE A 382 3.32 12.45 -21.18
C PHE A 382 4.56 12.56 -22.05
N SER A 383 5.37 13.58 -21.79
CA SER A 383 6.68 13.71 -22.41
C SER A 383 7.70 12.99 -21.55
N THR A 384 8.17 11.83 -22.00
CA THR A 384 9.45 11.29 -21.52
C THR A 384 10.55 11.93 -22.38
N LYS A 385 11.45 12.70 -21.77
CA LYS A 385 12.70 13.03 -22.48
C LYS A 385 13.48 11.72 -22.58
N GLY A 386 13.70 11.23 -23.80
CA GLY A 386 14.54 10.07 -24.03
C GLY A 386 15.98 10.39 -23.60
N VAL A 387 16.65 9.39 -23.06
CA VAL A 387 18.04 9.40 -22.51
C VAL A 387 19.12 9.72 -23.57
N LEU A 388 18.74 10.14 -24.77
CA LEU A 388 19.66 10.57 -25.82
C LEU A 388 19.01 11.69 -26.65
N GLY A 389 18.89 12.90 -26.07
CA GLY A 389 18.58 14.14 -26.82
C GLY A 389 17.28 14.18 -27.66
N HIS A 390 16.50 13.12 -27.67
CA HIS A 390 15.28 12.96 -28.47
C HIS A 390 14.08 12.87 -27.52
N SER A 391 13.18 13.83 -27.64
CA SER A 391 11.87 13.80 -27.00
C SER A 391 11.05 12.68 -27.62
N ASN A 392 10.90 11.56 -26.92
CA ASN A 392 9.97 10.51 -27.34
C ASN A 392 8.64 10.81 -26.66
N VAL A 393 7.66 11.25 -27.47
CA VAL A 393 6.27 11.39 -27.03
C VAL A 393 5.63 10.01 -27.15
N TRP A 394 5.32 9.38 -26.01
CA TRP A 394 4.56 8.13 -26.01
C TRP A 394 3.07 8.47 -26.00
N ILE A 395 2.38 8.09 -27.09
CA ILE A 395 0.93 8.11 -27.16
C ILE A 395 0.45 6.67 -26.99
N MET A 396 -0.11 6.35 -25.83
CA MET A 396 -0.84 5.10 -25.62
C MET A 396 -2.29 5.31 -26.04
N LEU A 397 -2.61 4.92 -27.27
CA LEU A 397 -3.98 4.64 -27.70
C LEU A 397 -4.20 3.14 -27.55
N ALA A 398 -5.35 2.74 -27.01
CA ALA A 398 -5.73 1.36 -26.76
C ALA A 398 -5.15 0.37 -27.80
N GLY A 399 -4.11 -0.37 -27.41
CA GLY A 399 -3.50 -1.44 -28.21
C GLY A 399 -2.55 -1.04 -29.35
N ILE A 400 -2.12 0.23 -29.47
CA ILE A 400 -1.13 0.67 -30.47
C ILE A 400 0.00 1.44 -29.80
N ILE A 401 1.21 0.86 -29.82
CA ILE A 401 2.45 1.59 -29.51
C ILE A 401 2.85 2.33 -30.79
N ALA A 402 2.59 3.64 -30.85
CA ALA A 402 3.12 4.50 -31.91
C ALA A 402 4.41 5.16 -31.42
N ILE A 403 5.56 4.75 -31.95
CA ILE A 403 6.83 5.43 -31.76
C ILE A 403 6.89 6.55 -32.80
N SER A 404 6.81 7.81 -32.40
CA SER A 404 7.06 8.95 -33.30
C SER A 404 8.57 9.09 -33.52
N GLY A 405 9.11 8.24 -34.38
CA GLY A 405 10.54 8.17 -34.69
C GLY A 405 10.81 7.11 -35.76
N GLY A 406 10.27 7.30 -36.97
CA GLY A 406 10.58 6.49 -38.15
C GLY A 406 9.71 5.23 -38.33
N GLY A 407 8.74 5.30 -39.25
CA GLY A 407 8.05 4.16 -39.83
C GLY A 407 6.77 3.71 -39.11
N PHE A 408 5.61 3.84 -39.79
CA PHE A 408 4.35 3.28 -39.33
C PHE A 408 4.32 1.76 -39.60
N TYR A 409 4.14 0.95 -38.56
CA TYR A 409 3.78 -0.47 -38.71
C TYR A 409 2.32 -0.65 -38.29
N PHE A 410 1.48 -1.08 -39.23
CA PHE A 410 0.10 -1.48 -38.92
C PHE A 410 0.09 -2.96 -38.51
N ILE A 411 -0.34 -3.24 -37.27
CA ILE A 411 -0.62 -4.62 -36.83
C ILE A 411 -2.13 -4.87 -37.02
N LYS A 412 -2.50 -5.61 -38.07
CA LYS A 412 -3.89 -6.04 -38.29
C LYS A 412 -4.08 -7.46 -37.74
N LYS A 413 -4.91 -7.61 -36.72
CA LYS A 413 -5.29 -8.92 -36.16
C LYS A 413 -6.25 -9.64 -37.12
N ARG A 414 -5.79 -10.72 -37.75
CA ARG A 414 -6.65 -11.79 -38.30
C ARG A 414 -6.01 -13.14 -37.98
N GLY A 415 -6.67 -13.94 -37.14
CA GLY A 415 -6.48 -15.40 -37.11
C GLY A 415 -5.19 -15.97 -36.51
N GLY A 416 -4.52 -15.31 -35.55
CA GLY A 416 -3.62 -16.02 -34.62
C GLY A 416 -2.18 -16.31 -35.08
N ILE A 417 -1.63 -15.64 -36.09
CA ILE A 417 -0.18 -15.68 -36.38
C ILE A 417 0.31 -14.26 -36.70
N TYR A 418 1.43 -13.84 -36.07
CA TYR A 418 2.09 -12.56 -36.34
C TYR A 418 3.05 -12.69 -37.53
N GLN A 419 2.80 -11.98 -38.62
CA GLN A 419 3.81 -11.74 -39.66
C GLN A 419 3.94 -10.23 -39.89
N GLY A 420 5.14 -9.70 -39.72
CA GLY A 420 5.49 -8.33 -40.08
C GLY A 420 5.77 -8.25 -41.58
N LEU A 421 5.08 -7.36 -42.28
CA LEU A 421 5.40 -6.98 -43.66
C LEU A 421 5.87 -5.52 -43.69
N PRO A 422 7.04 -5.22 -44.29
CA PRO A 422 7.47 -3.85 -44.50
C PRO A 422 6.66 -3.18 -45.61
N VAL A 423 6.14 -1.98 -45.35
CA VAL A 423 5.52 -1.14 -46.39
C VAL A 423 6.63 -0.42 -47.15
N SER A 424 6.76 -0.76 -48.43
CA SER A 424 7.61 -0.08 -49.40
C SER A 424 7.20 1.39 -49.56
N LYS A 425 8.19 2.29 -49.57
CA LYS A 425 8.04 3.69 -49.95
C LYS A 425 7.56 3.78 -51.41
N GLN A 426 6.44 4.46 -51.65
CA GLN A 426 6.13 5.04 -52.96
C GLN A 426 5.46 6.40 -52.80
N ASP A 427 6.19 7.41 -53.27
CA ASP A 427 5.79 8.62 -53.99
C ASP A 427 4.60 9.46 -53.49
N LYS A 428 4.92 10.56 -52.81
CA LYS A 428 4.87 11.92 -53.39
C LYS A 428 5.63 12.92 -52.52
#